data_AF-A0A931I8J2-F1
#
_entry.id   AF-A0A931I8J2-F1
#
_cell.length_a   1.000
_cell.length_b   1.000
_cell.length_c   1.000
_cell.angle_alpha   90.00
_cell.angle_beta   90.00
_cell.angle_gamma   90.00
#
_symmetry.space_group_name_H-M   'P 1'
#
loop_
_entity.id
_entity.type
_entity.pdbx_description
1 polymer ?
#
loop_
_entity_poly.entity_id
_entity_poly.type
_entity_poly.pdbx_seq_one_letter_code
_entity_poly.pdbx_strand_id
1 'polypeptide(L)'
;MRSDVTALNRAVDDGQLWIDGVLVADGAHERCARRYERLAEEIDAQVEALGAAGSVPGFGGFASGAALRGGFEAKAEDAVSRLRAYADSARALAQTFRSAAAAYSRADSELADAVSRLEGADRA
;
A
#
# COMPACT_ATOMS: atom_id res chain seq x y z
N MET A 1 21.67 9.47 11.62
CA MET A 1 22.30 8.71 10.52
C MET A 1 23.24 7.59 10.98
N ARG A 2 24.29 7.84 11.78
CA ARG A 2 25.16 6.75 12.30
C ARG A 2 24.47 5.88 13.38
N SER A 3 23.54 6.48 14.13
CA SER A 3 22.71 5.82 15.16
C SER A 3 21.75 4.78 14.57
N ASP A 4 21.18 5.08 13.40
CA ASP A 4 20.06 4.31 12.82
C ASP A 4 20.52 2.94 12.31
N VAL A 5 21.75 2.88 11.77
CA VAL A 5 22.38 1.64 11.32
C VAL A 5 22.77 0.74 12.50
N THR A 6 23.19 1.32 13.63
CA THR A 6 23.51 0.54 14.84
C THR A 6 22.25 -0.02 15.50
N ALA A 7 21.15 0.73 15.48
CA ALA A 7 19.84 0.24 15.92
C ALA A 7 19.33 -0.89 15.01
N LEU A 8 19.51 -0.75 13.70
CA LEU A 8 19.13 -1.78 12.72
C LEU A 8 19.91 -3.09 12.91
N ASN A 9 21.23 -3.03 13.12
CA ASN A 9 22.02 -4.24 13.35
C ASN A 9 21.65 -4.94 14.67
N ARG A 10 21.44 -4.18 15.74
CA ARG A 10 21.07 -4.76 17.05
C ARG A 10 19.67 -5.38 17.03
N ALA A 11 18.76 -4.79 16.27
CA ALA A 11 17.43 -5.33 16.01
C ALA A 11 17.44 -6.65 15.22
N VAL A 12 18.40 -6.83 14.32
CA VAL A 12 18.60 -8.09 13.60
C VAL A 12 19.11 -9.17 14.55
N ASP A 13 19.98 -8.81 15.50
CA ASP A 13 20.49 -9.72 16.53
C ASP A 13 19.41 -10.11 17.56
N ASP A 14 18.56 -9.17 17.97
CA ASP A 14 17.51 -9.36 18.98
C ASP A 14 16.15 -9.83 18.39
N GLY A 15 16.06 -9.98 17.06
CA GLY A 15 14.83 -10.38 16.34
C GLY A 15 13.70 -9.34 16.38
N GLN A 16 13.95 -8.15 16.91
CA GLN A 16 12.95 -7.09 17.09
C GLN A 16 13.52 -5.74 16.67
N LEU A 17 12.94 -5.17 15.60
CA LEU A 17 13.29 -3.82 15.16
C LEU A 17 12.51 -2.78 15.93
N TRP A 18 13.22 -1.88 16.62
CA TRP A 18 12.64 -0.75 17.34
C TRP A 18 13.11 0.56 16.71
N ILE A 19 12.18 1.43 16.30
CA ILE A 19 12.47 2.79 15.79
C ILE A 19 11.67 3.77 16.65
N ASP A 20 12.34 4.78 17.18
CA ASP A 20 11.74 5.82 18.04
C ASP A 20 10.94 5.28 19.23
N GLY A 21 11.41 4.18 19.84
CA GLY A 21 10.75 3.53 20.99
C GLY A 21 9.52 2.69 20.63
N VAL A 22 9.24 2.49 19.34
CA VAL A 22 8.13 1.66 18.83
C VAL A 22 8.70 0.41 18.19
N LEU A 23 8.18 -0.76 18.58
CA LEU A 23 8.45 -2.01 17.89
C LEU A 23 7.92 -1.87 16.44
N VAL A 24 8.83 -1.83 15.48
CA VAL A 24 8.53 -1.74 14.04
C VAL A 24 7.72 -2.95 13.58
N ALA A 25 7.76 -4.09 14.27
CA ALA A 25 6.86 -5.19 13.98
C ALA A 25 5.39 -4.87 14.32
N ASP A 26 5.15 -4.08 15.37
CA ASP A 26 3.81 -3.88 15.89
C ASP A 26 3.07 -2.74 15.15
N GLY A 27 1.95 -3.13 14.53
CA GLY A 27 1.11 -2.26 13.72
C GLY A 27 1.76 -1.66 12.46
N ALA A 28 3.01 -1.98 12.08
CA ALA A 28 3.60 -1.43 10.86
C ALA A 28 2.89 -1.91 9.59
N HIS A 29 2.48 -3.18 9.56
CA HIS A 29 1.67 -3.73 8.49
C HIS A 29 0.38 -2.92 8.30
N GLU A 30 -0.28 -2.52 9.39
CA GLU A 30 -1.51 -1.74 9.37
C GLU A 30 -1.25 -0.27 8.97
N ARG A 31 -0.13 0.33 9.42
CA ARG A 31 0.28 1.67 8.94
C ARG A 31 0.56 1.68 7.44
N CYS A 32 1.27 0.66 6.93
CA CYS A 32 1.51 0.48 5.50
C CYS A 32 0.19 0.30 4.74
N ALA A 33 -0.69 -0.59 5.21
CA ALA A 33 -1.98 -0.84 4.58
C ALA A 33 -2.83 0.43 4.50
N ARG A 34 -2.96 1.18 5.60
CA ARG A 34 -3.69 2.46 5.64
C ARG A 34 -3.10 3.51 4.71
N ARG A 35 -1.78 3.52 4.52
CA ARG A 35 -1.15 4.47 3.60
C ARG A 35 -1.55 4.18 2.14
N TYR A 36 -1.59 2.91 1.76
CA TYR A 36 -2.02 2.49 0.44
C TYR A 36 -3.53 2.67 0.22
N GLU A 37 -4.35 2.46 1.25
CA GLU A 37 -5.79 2.76 1.17
C GLU A 37 -6.04 4.25 0.95
N ARG A 38 -5.36 5.12 1.71
CA ARG A 38 -5.45 6.56 1.51
C ARG A 38 -4.97 6.99 0.12
N LEU A 39 -3.91 6.36 -0.39
CA LEU A 39 -3.46 6.61 -1.76
C LEU A 39 -4.54 6.23 -2.78
N ALA A 40 -5.21 5.09 -2.60
CA ALA A 40 -6.32 4.69 -3.48
C ALA A 40 -7.48 5.70 -3.42
N GLU A 41 -7.85 6.18 -2.24
CA GLU A 41 -8.88 7.22 -2.05
C GLU A 41 -8.49 8.55 -2.72
N GLU A 42 -7.24 8.98 -2.58
CA GLU A 42 -6.70 10.17 -3.24
C GLU A 42 -6.75 10.03 -4.78
N ILE A 43 -6.49 8.83 -5.31
CA ILE A 43 -6.57 8.54 -6.75
C ILE A 43 -8.03 8.52 -7.23
N ASP A 44 -8.95 7.91 -6.47
CA ASP A 44 -10.38 7.91 -6.82
C ASP A 44 -10.91 9.35 -6.93
N ALA A 45 -10.51 10.23 -6.00
CA ALA A 45 -10.88 11.64 -6.06
C ALA A 45 -10.36 12.33 -7.35
N GLN A 46 -9.16 11.97 -7.81
CA GLN A 46 -8.62 12.47 -9.09
C GLN A 46 -9.38 11.91 -10.29
N VAL A 47 -9.80 10.64 -10.24
CA VAL A 47 -10.62 10.02 -11.29
C VAL A 47 -11.96 10.73 -11.43
N GLU A 48 -12.63 11.04 -10.31
CA GLU A 48 -13.89 11.79 -10.34
C GLU A 48 -13.70 13.20 -10.92
N ALA A 49 -12.63 13.90 -10.53
CA ALA A 49 -12.31 15.22 -11.06
C ALA A 49 -12.03 15.20 -12.57
N LEU A 50 -11.31 14.18 -13.07
CA LEU A 50 -11.04 14.01 -14.49
C LEU A 50 -12.29 13.58 -15.28
N GLY A 51 -13.13 12.73 -14.70
CA GLY A 51 -14.41 12.33 -15.30
C GLY A 51 -15.33 13.52 -15.54
N ALA A 52 -15.39 14.45 -14.58
CA ALA A 52 -16.13 15.71 -14.73
C ALA A 52 -15.57 16.64 -15.82
N ALA A 53 -14.27 16.52 -16.13
CA ALA A 53 -13.59 17.29 -17.17
C ALA A 53 -13.61 16.62 -18.57
N GLY A 54 -14.25 15.45 -18.71
CA GLY A 54 -14.22 14.63 -19.92
C GLY A 54 -14.85 15.27 -21.18
N SER A 55 -15.57 16.39 -21.04
CA SER A 55 -16.09 17.15 -22.18
C SER A 55 -15.73 18.62 -22.03
N VAL A 56 -14.70 19.07 -22.76
CA VAL A 56 -14.27 20.47 -22.75
C VAL A 56 -14.76 21.16 -24.03
N PRO A 57 -15.66 22.16 -23.94
CA PRO A 57 -15.97 23.02 -25.07
C PRO A 57 -14.80 23.97 -25.36
N GLY A 58 -14.73 24.51 -26.58
CA GLY A 58 -13.74 25.55 -26.92
C GLY A 58 -12.72 25.17 -28.00
N PHE A 59 -12.79 23.97 -28.57
CA PHE A 59 -11.94 23.57 -29.70
C PHE A 59 -12.33 24.20 -31.06
N GLY A 60 -13.44 24.95 -31.12
CA GLY A 60 -13.96 25.57 -32.34
C GLY A 60 -14.79 24.64 -33.23
N GLY A 61 -15.48 25.20 -34.23
CA GLY A 61 -16.39 24.46 -35.13
C GLY A 61 -15.74 23.86 -36.38
N PHE A 62 -14.43 24.00 -36.54
CA PHE A 62 -13.70 23.48 -37.70
C PHE A 62 -13.39 21.98 -37.54
N ALA A 63 -13.10 21.29 -38.64
CA ALA A 63 -12.72 19.87 -38.63
C ALA A 63 -11.48 19.60 -37.74
N SER A 64 -10.53 20.52 -37.71
CA SER A 64 -9.37 20.47 -36.80
C SER A 64 -9.76 20.55 -35.33
N GLY A 65 -10.78 21.34 -34.99
CA GLY A 65 -11.35 21.42 -33.64
C GLY A 65 -12.00 20.12 -33.20
N ALA A 66 -12.76 19.47 -34.09
CA ALA A 66 -13.34 18.16 -33.81
C ALA A 66 -12.26 17.09 -33.56
N ALA A 67 -11.18 17.09 -34.34
CA ALA A 67 -10.07 16.16 -34.15
C ALA A 67 -9.33 16.38 -32.82
N LEU A 68 -9.07 17.64 -32.43
CA LEU A 68 -8.44 17.96 -31.15
C LEU A 68 -9.31 17.55 -29.95
N ARG A 69 -10.63 17.81 -30.02
CA ARG A 69 -11.56 17.39 -28.99
C ARG A 69 -11.54 15.87 -28.81
N GLY A 70 -11.69 15.10 -29.89
CA GLY A 70 -11.65 13.64 -29.82
C GLY A 70 -10.32 13.10 -29.29
N GLY A 71 -9.19 13.73 -29.67
CA GLY A 71 -7.87 13.37 -29.14
C GLY A 71 -7.68 13.70 -27.66
N PHE A 72 -8.31 14.77 -27.18
CA PHE A 72 -8.34 15.12 -25.75
C PHE A 72 -9.19 14.12 -24.96
N GLU A 73 -10.40 13.84 -25.42
CA GLU A 73 -11.34 12.89 -24.81
C GLU A 73 -10.70 11.50 -24.67
N ALA A 74 -10.10 10.97 -25.74
CA ALA A 74 -9.41 9.67 -25.71
C ALA A 74 -8.25 9.64 -24.70
N LYS A 75 -7.50 10.74 -24.52
CA LYS A 75 -6.43 10.81 -23.54
C LYS A 75 -6.95 10.89 -22.11
N ALA A 76 -8.06 11.59 -21.89
CA ALA A 76 -8.71 11.65 -20.59
C ALA A 76 -9.21 10.26 -20.18
N GLU A 77 -9.81 9.51 -21.11
CA GLU A 77 -10.23 8.13 -20.88
C GLU A 77 -9.06 7.19 -20.55
N ASP A 78 -7.94 7.26 -21.30
CA ASP A 78 -6.74 6.47 -21.00
C ASP A 78 -6.15 6.82 -19.63
N ALA A 79 -6.08 8.11 -19.29
CA ALA A 79 -5.60 8.55 -17.98
C ALA A 79 -6.48 8.02 -16.83
N VAL A 80 -7.80 8.09 -16.97
CA VAL A 80 -8.75 7.55 -15.99
C VAL A 80 -8.58 6.03 -15.84
N SER A 81 -8.43 5.30 -16.95
CA SER A 81 -8.20 3.86 -16.92
C SER A 81 -6.94 3.49 -16.14
N ARG A 82 -5.83 4.19 -16.39
CA ARG A 82 -4.56 3.97 -15.68
C ARG A 82 -4.64 4.31 -14.20
N LEU A 83 -5.31 5.41 -13.84
CA LEU A 83 -5.50 5.81 -12.44
C LEU A 83 -6.31 4.75 -11.69
N ARG A 84 -7.39 4.23 -12.28
CA ARG A 84 -8.17 3.13 -11.67
C ARG A 84 -7.32 1.88 -11.42
N ALA A 85 -6.54 1.45 -12.42
CA ALA A 85 -5.63 0.32 -12.25
C ALA A 85 -4.58 0.56 -11.14
N TYR A 86 -4.15 1.81 -10.96
CA TYR A 86 -3.22 2.18 -9.90
C TYR A 86 -3.87 2.14 -8.51
N ALA A 87 -5.11 2.64 -8.37
CA ALA A 87 -5.89 2.54 -7.13
C ALA A 87 -6.12 1.07 -6.74
N ASP A 88 -6.46 0.21 -7.70
CA ASP A 88 -6.66 -1.23 -7.47
C ASP A 88 -5.38 -1.91 -6.99
N SER A 89 -4.24 -1.58 -7.60
CA SER A 89 -2.93 -2.07 -7.18
C SER A 89 -2.56 -1.64 -5.76
N ALA A 90 -2.89 -0.40 -5.39
CA ALA A 90 -2.68 0.11 -4.02
C ALA A 90 -3.54 -0.66 -3.00
N ARG A 91 -4.83 -0.88 -3.30
CA ARG A 91 -5.71 -1.70 -2.44
C ARG A 91 -5.20 -3.14 -2.30
N ALA A 92 -4.72 -3.73 -3.39
CA ALA A 92 -4.14 -5.07 -3.36
C ALA A 92 -2.91 -5.14 -2.44
N LEU A 93 -2.00 -4.16 -2.50
CA LEU A 93 -0.85 -4.07 -1.61
C LEU A 93 -1.27 -3.93 -0.15
N ALA A 94 -2.27 -3.10 0.16
CA ALA A 94 -2.80 -2.97 1.51
C ALA A 94 -3.27 -4.33 2.06
N GLN A 95 -4.01 -5.09 1.25
CA GLN A 95 -4.44 -6.44 1.60
C GLN A 95 -3.25 -7.39 1.80
N THR A 96 -2.23 -7.33 0.94
CA THR A 96 -1.02 -8.15 1.08
C THR A 96 -0.31 -7.90 2.41
N PHE A 97 -0.18 -6.65 2.86
CA PHE A 97 0.45 -6.34 4.15
C PHE A 97 -0.30 -6.99 5.32
N ARG A 98 -1.64 -6.90 5.33
CA ARG A 98 -2.46 -7.53 6.38
C ARG A 98 -2.38 -9.05 6.35
N SER A 99 -2.45 -9.64 5.16
CA SER A 99 -2.32 -11.09 4.99
C SER A 99 -0.95 -11.61 5.43
N ALA A 100 0.14 -10.89 5.10
CA ALA A 100 1.48 -11.24 5.55
C ALA A 100 1.60 -11.16 7.08
N ALA A 101 1.09 -10.09 7.71
CA ALA A 101 1.10 -9.95 9.16
C ALA A 101 0.35 -11.09 9.87
N ALA A 102 -0.83 -11.46 9.35
CA ALA A 102 -1.59 -12.58 9.88
C ALA A 102 -0.84 -13.92 9.74
N ALA A 103 -0.10 -14.11 8.64
CA ALA A 103 0.73 -15.30 8.45
C ALA A 103 1.89 -15.35 9.44
N TYR A 104 2.59 -14.23 9.66
CA TYR A 104 3.68 -14.14 10.63
C TYR A 104 3.19 -14.38 12.06
N SER A 105 2.09 -13.75 12.47
CA SER A 105 1.52 -13.94 13.81
C SER A 105 1.11 -15.39 14.08
N ARG A 106 0.54 -16.09 13.09
CA ARG A 106 0.23 -17.52 13.21
C ARG A 106 1.49 -18.36 13.36
N ALA A 107 2.49 -18.15 12.50
CA ALA A 107 3.74 -18.90 12.56
C ALA A 107 4.47 -18.71 13.91
N ASP A 108 4.48 -17.48 14.44
CA ASP A 108 5.08 -17.17 15.73
C ASP A 108 4.35 -17.86 16.89
N SER A 109 3.00 -17.86 16.86
CA SER A 109 2.18 -18.54 17.86
C SER A 109 2.38 -20.07 17.82
N GLU A 110 2.37 -20.66 16.62
CA GLU A 110 2.59 -22.11 16.43
C GLU A 110 3.98 -22.54 16.92
N LEU A 111 5.00 -21.71 16.68
CA LEU A 111 6.35 -21.94 17.16
C LEU A 111 6.44 -21.83 18.68
N ALA A 112 5.87 -20.78 19.28
CA ALA A 112 5.85 -20.60 20.73
C ALA A 112 5.18 -21.78 21.44
N ASP A 113 4.06 -22.27 20.91
CA ASP A 113 3.36 -23.45 21.43
C ASP A 113 4.19 -24.74 21.32
N ALA A 114 4.98 -24.89 20.25
CA ALA A 114 5.89 -26.01 20.10
C ALA A 114 7.04 -25.97 21.11
N VAL A 115 7.65 -24.80 21.30
CA VAL A 115 8.72 -24.58 22.28
C VAL A 115 8.22 -24.82 23.71
N SER A 116 7.08 -24.26 24.08
CA SER A 116 6.49 -24.44 25.41
C SER A 116 6.21 -25.90 25.74
N ARG A 117 5.78 -26.71 24.75
CA ARG A 117 5.59 -28.15 24.92
C ARG A 117 6.90 -28.90 25.17
N LEU A 118 8.00 -28.50 24.51
CA LEU A 118 9.31 -29.11 24.74
C LEU A 118 9.87 -28.74 26.12
N GLU A 119 9.78 -27.48 26.52
CA GLU A 119 10.23 -27.03 27.85
C GLU A 119 9.41 -27.67 29.00
N GLY A 120 8.12 -27.89 28.79
CA GLY A 120 7.26 -28.60 29.74
C GLY A 120 7.59 -30.09 29.85
N ALA A 121 8.03 -30.72 28.76
CA ALA A 121 8.46 -32.12 28.75
C ALA A 121 9.84 -32.33 29.41
N ASP A 122 10.72 -31.33 29.36
CA ASP A 122 12.06 -31.38 29.97
C ASP A 122 12.05 -31.11 31.50
N ARG A 123 10.92 -30.61 32.04
CA ARG A 123 10.70 -30.34 33.47
C ARG A 123 9.83 -31.39 34.19
N ALA A 124 9.34 -32.41 33.48
CA ALA A 124 8.48 -33.48 34.01
C ALA A 124 9.28 -34.78 34.17
#